data_AF-A0A961JGE2-F1
#
_entry.id   AF-A0A961JGE2-F1
#
_cell.length_a   1.000
_cell.length_b   1.000
_cell.length_c   1.000
_cell.angle_alpha   90.00
_cell.angle_beta   90.00
_cell.angle_gamma   90.00
#
_symmetry.space_group_name_H-M   'P 1'
#
loop_
_entity.id
_entity.type
_entity.pdbx_description
1 polymer ?
#
loop_
_entity_poly.entity_id
_entity_poly.type
_entity_poly.pdbx_seq_one_letter_code
_entity_poly.pdbx_strand_id
1 'polypeptide(L)'
;RRGAPALPEGEPPIMQLAANLTHLGLYALLILMTVSGGMAWFGGQRWAAEGHEILKALVLLLVALHVLGALYHQFVLKSDVMKRMGRPEA
;
A
#
# COMPACT_ATOMS: atom_id res chain seq x y z
N ARG A 1 6.92 12.77 -16.26
CA ARG A 1 5.52 12.38 -15.97
C ARG A 1 5.52 11.65 -14.63
N ARG A 2 4.72 12.06 -13.64
CA ARG A 2 4.59 11.29 -12.39
C ARG A 2 3.80 10.02 -12.71
N GLY A 3 4.30 8.85 -12.32
CA GLY A 3 3.61 7.57 -12.55
C GLY A 3 2.39 7.38 -11.64
N ALA A 4 2.38 8.05 -10.49
CA ALA A 4 1.22 8.08 -9.61
C ALA A 4 0.25 9.20 -10.02
N PRO A 5 -1.05 8.90 -10.23
CA PRO A 5 -2.06 9.90 -10.53
C PRO A 5 -2.19 10.92 -9.39
N ALA A 6 -2.57 12.16 -9.71
CA ALA A 6 -2.83 13.19 -8.69
C ALA A 6 -4.03 12.81 -7.80
N LEU A 7 -4.06 13.24 -6.55
CA LEU A 7 -5.22 13.04 -5.68
C LEU A 7 -6.48 13.67 -6.30
N PRO A 8 -7.66 13.04 -6.21
CA PRO A 8 -8.89 13.60 -6.75
C PRO A 8 -9.24 14.97 -6.15
N GLU A 9 -9.55 15.95 -7.01
CA GLU A 9 -10.02 17.26 -6.58
C GLU A 9 -11.45 17.13 -6.02
N GLY A 10 -11.64 17.51 -4.75
CA GLY A 10 -12.96 17.46 -4.07
C GLY A 10 -13.15 16.34 -3.06
N GLU A 11 -12.17 15.44 -2.85
CA GLU A 11 -12.24 14.46 -1.76
C GLU A 11 -12.00 15.11 -0.39
N PRO A 12 -12.72 14.68 0.67
CA PRO A 12 -12.54 15.23 2.00
C PRO A 12 -11.09 14.99 2.48
N PRO A 13 -10.47 15.94 3.21
CA PRO A 13 -9.05 15.86 3.59
C PRO A 13 -8.67 14.57 4.32
N ILE A 14 -9.61 13.99 5.07
CA ILE A 14 -9.40 12.74 5.80
C ILE A 14 -9.19 11.52 4.90
N MET A 15 -9.86 11.47 3.73
CA MET A 15 -9.68 10.38 2.76
C MET A 15 -8.34 10.50 2.05
N GLN A 16 -7.92 11.72 1.71
CA GLN A 16 -6.61 11.99 1.13
C GLN A 16 -5.48 11.59 2.09
N LEU A 17 -5.64 11.92 3.39
CA LEU A 17 -4.70 11.51 4.42
C LEU A 17 -4.64 9.98 4.55
N ALA A 18 -5.80 9.32 4.63
CA ALA A 18 -5.88 7.87 4.72
C ALA A 18 -5.21 7.18 3.51
N ALA A 19 -5.43 7.70 2.30
CA ALA A 19 -4.79 7.21 1.09
C ALA A 19 -3.26 7.35 1.18
N ASN A 20 -2.75 8.53 1.54
CA ASN A 20 -1.31 8.76 1.67
C ASN A 20 -0.67 7.88 2.75
N LEU A 21 -1.30 7.77 3.92
CA LEU A 21 -0.79 6.94 5.02
C LEU A 21 -0.78 5.46 4.64
N THR A 22 -1.83 4.97 3.96
CA THR A 22 -1.91 3.57 3.52
C THR A 22 -0.80 3.26 2.51
N HIS A 23 -0.61 4.12 1.50
CA HIS A 23 0.46 3.90 0.51
C HIS A 23 1.86 4.03 1.13
N LEU A 24 2.09 5.03 1.99
CA LEU A 24 3.37 5.17 2.69
C LEU A 24 3.67 3.96 3.57
N GLY A 25 2.66 3.47 4.29
CA GLY A 25 2.76 2.25 5.09
C GLY A 25 3.10 1.03 4.25
N LEU A 26 2.43 0.84 3.11
CA LEU A 26 2.73 -0.26 2.19
C LEU A 26 4.16 -0.17 1.65
N TYR A 27 4.62 1.01 1.23
CA TYR A 27 5.99 1.18 0.75
C TYR A 27 7.03 0.86 1.82
N ALA A 28 6.84 1.38 3.03
CA ALA A 28 7.74 1.09 4.14
C ALA A 28 7.78 -0.41 4.48
N LEU A 29 6.60 -1.04 4.59
CA LEU A 29 6.50 -2.46 4.93
C LEU A 29 7.07 -3.37 3.84
N LEU A 30 6.87 -3.05 2.55
CA LEU A 30 7.43 -3.84 1.45
C LEU A 30 8.96 -3.78 1.41
N ILE A 31 9.54 -2.60 1.66
CA ILE A 31 11.00 -2.45 1.81
C ILE A 31 11.49 -3.29 3.00
N LEU A 32 10.84 -3.17 4.16
CA LEU A 32 11.23 -3.97 5.34
C LEU A 32 11.09 -5.47 5.10
N MET A 33 10.06 -5.91 4.37
CA MET A 33 9.88 -7.32 4.00
C MET A 33 11.02 -7.84 3.14
N THR A 34 11.41 -7.09 2.09
CA THR A 34 12.52 -7.50 1.22
C THR A 34 13.86 -7.53 1.96
N VAL A 35 14.12 -6.53 2.82
CA VAL A 35 15.35 -6.48 3.64
C VAL A 35 15.39 -7.62 4.65
N SER A 36 14.33 -7.82 5.44
CA SER A 36 14.27 -8.89 6.45
C SER A 36 14.36 -10.29 5.84
N GLY A 37 13.68 -10.53 4.72
CA GLY A 37 13.76 -11.79 3.98
C GLY A 37 15.17 -12.04 3.43
N GLY A 38 15.81 -11.00 2.88
CA GLY A 38 17.21 -11.06 2.44
C GLY A 38 18.17 -11.38 3.58
N MET A 39 18.01 -10.74 4.74
CA MET A 39 18.83 -11.03 5.92
C MET A 39 18.63 -12.46 6.42
N ALA A 40 17.39 -12.94 6.49
CA ALA A 40 17.08 -14.31 6.90
C ALA A 40 17.70 -15.35 5.96
N TRP A 41 17.59 -15.14 4.64
CA TRP A 41 18.07 -16.09 3.64
C TRP A 41 19.59 -16.06 3.44
N PHE A 42 20.17 -14.86 3.27
CA PHE A 42 21.60 -14.72 2.94
C PHE A 42 22.49 -14.66 4.17
N GLY A 43 22.01 -14.10 5.27
CA GLY A 43 22.81 -13.98 6.49
C GLY A 43 22.48 -15.03 7.56
N GLY A 44 21.41 -15.81 7.39
CA GLY A 44 21.01 -16.87 8.33
C GLY A 44 20.51 -16.33 9.69
N GLN A 45 20.14 -15.05 9.77
CA GLN A 45 19.66 -14.46 11.02
C GLN A 45 18.23 -14.89 11.36
N ARG A 46 18.09 -15.64 12.46
CA ARG A 46 16.80 -16.14 12.93
C ARG A 46 15.82 -15.03 13.34
N TRP A 47 16.32 -13.96 13.96
CA TRP A 47 15.49 -12.82 14.35
C TRP A 47 14.90 -12.07 13.15
N ALA A 48 15.59 -12.08 12.00
CA ALA A 48 15.08 -11.50 10.77
C ALA A 48 13.94 -12.34 10.17
N ALA A 49 14.02 -13.67 10.27
CA ALA A 49 12.94 -14.58 9.86
C ALA A 49 11.68 -14.41 10.74
N GLU A 50 11.86 -14.31 12.05
CA GLU A 50 10.76 -14.04 12.99
C GLU A 50 10.11 -12.68 12.70
N GLY A 51 10.91 -11.64 12.46
CA GLY A 51 10.42 -10.33 12.05
C GLY A 51 9.69 -10.35 10.71
N HIS A 52 10.17 -11.14 9.75
CA HIS A 52 9.55 -11.29 8.42
C HIS A 52 8.13 -11.88 8.50
N GLU A 53 7.90 -12.87 9.37
CA GLU A 53 6.54 -13.43 9.56
C GLU A 53 5.57 -12.40 10.17
N ILE A 54 6.02 -11.56 11.10
CA ILE A 54 5.20 -10.48 11.66
C ILE A 54 4.88 -9.42 10.58
N LEU A 55 5.91 -8.98 9.86
CA LEU A 55 5.77 -8.00 8.79
C LEU A 55 4.82 -8.50 7.69
N LYS A 56 4.85 -9.79 7.36
CA LYS A 56 3.89 -10.42 6.43
C LYS A 56 2.45 -10.24 6.89
N ALA A 57 2.14 -10.49 8.17
CA ALA A 57 0.80 -10.29 8.70
C ALA A 57 0.35 -8.82 8.59
N LEU A 58 1.26 -7.87 8.88
CA LEU A 58 1.00 -6.45 8.75
C LEU A 58 0.76 -6.02 7.29
N VAL A 59 1.55 -6.53 6.35
CA VAL A 59 1.34 -6.28 4.91
C VAL A 59 -0.02 -6.81 4.48
N LEU A 60 -0.37 -8.04 4.83
CA LEU A 60 -1.66 -8.63 4.45
C LEU A 60 -2.83 -7.82 5.00
N LEU A 61 -2.75 -7.37 6.25
CA LEU A 61 -3.75 -6.49 6.86
C LEU A 61 -3.88 -5.17 6.10
N LEU A 62 -2.75 -4.51 5.80
CA LEU A 62 -2.76 -3.21 5.14
C LEU A 62 -3.19 -3.30 3.67
N VAL A 63 -2.83 -4.39 2.98
CA VAL A 63 -3.31 -4.69 1.62
C VAL A 63 -4.82 -4.91 1.63
N ALA A 64 -5.35 -5.67 2.60
CA ALA A 64 -6.79 -5.85 2.74
C ALA A 64 -7.51 -4.50 2.94
N LEU A 65 -6.99 -3.64 3.83
CA LEU A 65 -7.52 -2.29 4.03
C LEU A 65 -7.46 -1.45 2.74
N HIS A 66 -6.35 -1.50 2.01
CA HIS A 66 -6.18 -0.81 0.75
C HIS A 66 -7.21 -1.25 -0.30
N VAL A 67 -7.39 -2.57 -0.47
CA VAL A 67 -8.38 -3.13 -1.40
C VAL A 67 -9.80 -2.71 -0.99
N LEU A 68 -10.14 -2.81 0.29
CA LEU A 68 -11.45 -2.38 0.79
C LEU A 68 -11.69 -0.88 0.53
N GLY A 69 -10.70 -0.03 0.75
CA GLY A 69 -10.77 1.39 0.41
C GLY A 69 -11.02 1.60 -1.08
N ALA A 70 -10.30 0.87 -1.93
CA ALA A 70 -10.47 0.97 -3.37
C ALA A 70 -11.86 0.50 -3.84
N LEU A 71 -12.41 -0.55 -3.24
CA LEU A 71 -13.78 -1.00 -3.47
C LEU A 71 -14.82 0.01 -2.95
N TYR A 72 -14.57 0.64 -1.81
CA TYR A 72 -15.43 1.71 -1.28
C TYR A 72 -15.48 2.90 -2.25
N HIS A 73 -14.34 3.30 -2.80
CA HIS A 73 -14.26 4.32 -3.84
C HIS A 73 -15.04 3.93 -5.10
N GLN A 74 -14.96 2.66 -5.53
CA GLN A 74 -15.64 2.18 -6.74
C GLN A 74 -17.16 2.02 -6.58
N PHE A 75 -17.63 1.45 -5.46
CA PHE A 75 -19.04 1.08 -5.29
C PHE A 75 -19.88 2.13 -4.56
N VAL A 76 -19.30 2.83 -3.57
CA VAL A 76 -20.04 3.81 -2.76
C VAL A 76 -19.86 5.22 -3.31
N LEU A 77 -18.60 5.66 -3.45
CA LEU A 77 -18.29 7.00 -3.98
C LEU A 77 -18.38 7.07 -5.50
N LYS A 78 -18.39 5.92 -6.18
CA LYS A 78 -18.39 5.81 -7.65
C LYS A 78 -17.30 6.68 -8.30
N SER A 79 -16.13 6.76 -7.68
CA SER A 79 -15.01 7.57 -8.17
C SER A 79 -14.19 6.81 -9.22
N ASP A 80 -13.52 7.55 -10.09
CA ASP A 80 -12.67 6.97 -11.15
C ASP A 80 -11.26 6.60 -10.68
N VAL A 81 -10.99 6.60 -9.36
CA VAL A 81 -9.66 6.37 -8.77
C VAL A 81 -9.02 5.07 -9.29
N MET A 82 -9.77 3.99 -9.36
CA MET A 82 -9.27 2.70 -9.87
C MET A 82 -8.85 2.78 -11.34
N LYS A 83 -9.58 3.53 -12.17
CA LYS A 83 -9.29 3.66 -13.60
C LYS A 83 -7.98 4.43 -13.83
N ARG A 84 -7.70 5.42 -12.98
CA ARG A 84 -6.51 6.27 -13.03
C ARG A 84 -5.23 5.53 -12.59
N MET A 85 -5.38 4.49 -11.78
CA MET A 85 -4.26 3.58 -11.43
C MET A 85 -3.94 2.60 -12.57
N GLY A 86 -4.94 2.18 -13.34
CA GLY A 86 -4.78 1.21 -14.43
C GLY A 86 -4.33 1.80 -15.77
N ARG A 87 -4.60 3.08 -16.01
CA ARG A 87 -4.19 3.78 -17.24
C ARG A 87 -3.59 5.14 -16.88
N PRO A 88 -2.34 5.43 -17.26
CA PRO A 88 -1.80 6.77 -17.10
C PRO A 88 -2.61 7.74 -17.95
N GLU A 89 -3.12 8.81 -17.33
CA GLU A 89 -3.62 9.98 -18.03
C GLU A 89 -2.53 10.51 -18.99
N ALA A 90 -2.88 10.66 -20.27
CA ALA A 90 -1.95 10.94 -21.38
C ALA A 90 -1.40 12.37 -21.35
#